data_AF-A0A7D5C9H7-F1
#
_entry.id   AF-A0A7D5C9H7-F1
#
_cell.length_a   1.000
_cell.length_b   1.000
_cell.length_c   1.000
_cell.angle_alpha   90.00
_cell.angle_beta   90.00
_cell.angle_gamma   90.00
#
_symmetry.space_group_name_H-M   'P 1'
#
loop_
_entity.id
_entity.type
_entity.pdbx_description
1 polymer ?
#
loop_
_entity_poly.entity_id
_entity_poly.type
_entity_poly.pdbx_seq_one_letter_code
_entity_poly.pdbx_strand_id
1 'polypeptide(L)'
;MGHVYYHHPGDKQFSLDFVHPAPAKIVSKIVDYGDDVAVKVQKYDIDEPFYVIYTSRVGGGPVQEIDFNLNESLSEMSADNSTIIVRLLEIYRALIAQNEEEEGTPVEAYKNIDVDALPDVLDRTSWEGSATDVAGRLASNLILKHALPNANHRTAVALIQFYLRRLNPDFAMPETSVETDPESYDWREWVNEYINESKRLLTVRRKNVLFKHLYSFGARTLERKHAVEIDLTEYELDMYPSEAKIAYAEKHEDLWVTFVEEAVERAGYPELKETSGLSKAEFAEKIRDLN
;
A
#
# COMPACT_ATOMS: atom_id res chain seq x y z
N MET A 1 20.19 18.55 10.53
CA MET A 1 19.38 17.38 10.89
C MET A 1 19.78 16.25 9.97
N GLY A 2 20.07 15.04 10.48
CA GLY A 2 20.61 13.96 9.65
C GLY A 2 19.58 13.42 8.66
N HIS A 3 19.92 13.37 7.38
CA HIS A 3 19.02 12.93 6.32
C HIS A 3 19.63 11.74 5.57
N VAL A 4 18.84 10.70 5.33
CA VAL A 4 19.24 9.53 4.53
C VAL A 4 18.15 9.14 3.55
N TYR A 5 18.54 8.50 2.45
CA TYR A 5 17.57 8.06 1.46
C TYR A 5 17.12 6.62 1.74
N TYR A 6 15.82 6.36 1.73
CA TYR A 6 15.28 5.00 1.70
C TYR A 6 15.41 4.38 0.30
N HIS A 7 15.15 5.14 -0.76
CA HIS A 7 15.46 4.71 -2.13
C HIS A 7 16.69 5.44 -2.63
N HIS A 8 17.64 4.73 -3.24
CA HIS A 8 18.92 5.31 -3.66
C HIS A 8 18.71 6.59 -4.51
N PRO A 9 19.41 7.69 -4.22
CA PRO A 9 19.11 9.01 -4.81
C PRO A 9 19.28 9.04 -6.33
N GLY A 10 20.26 8.30 -6.86
CA GLY A 10 20.50 8.19 -8.31
C GLY A 10 19.79 7.01 -8.99
N ASP A 11 19.04 6.19 -8.26
CA ASP A 11 18.35 5.03 -8.84
C ASP A 11 17.24 4.53 -7.91
N LYS A 12 16.01 4.99 -8.18
CA LYS A 12 14.87 4.76 -7.27
C LYS A 12 14.36 3.30 -7.28
N GLN A 13 14.91 2.41 -8.12
CA GLN A 13 14.63 0.97 -8.05
C GLN A 13 15.30 0.30 -6.85
N PHE A 14 16.39 0.90 -6.34
CA PHE A 14 17.14 0.38 -5.21
C PHE A 14 16.56 0.89 -3.90
N SER A 15 16.29 -0.01 -2.95
CA SER A 15 15.77 0.34 -1.63
C SER A 15 16.70 -0.10 -0.51
N LEU A 16 16.66 0.63 0.61
CA LEU A 16 17.53 0.43 1.75
C LEU A 16 17.26 -0.91 2.42
N ASP A 17 18.31 -1.73 2.52
CA ASP A 17 18.21 -3.08 3.08
C ASP A 17 19.01 -3.26 4.36
N PHE A 18 20.21 -2.67 4.43
CA PHE A 18 21.13 -2.88 5.54
C PHE A 18 21.94 -1.63 5.87
N VAL A 19 22.36 -1.50 7.14
CA VAL A 19 23.21 -0.40 7.62
C VAL A 19 24.21 -0.92 8.65
N HIS A 20 25.46 -0.45 8.55
CA HIS A 20 26.48 -0.74 9.56
C HIS A 20 27.66 0.26 9.50
N PRO A 21 28.29 0.63 10.63
CA PRO A 21 29.47 1.51 10.63
C PRO A 21 30.76 0.83 10.14
N ALA A 22 30.93 -0.46 10.43
CA ALA A 22 32.12 -1.22 10.02
C ALA A 22 32.05 -1.73 8.56
N PRO A 23 33.02 -1.39 7.68
CA PRO A 23 33.08 -1.86 6.30
C PRO A 23 33.11 -3.40 6.16
N ALA A 24 33.78 -4.10 7.08
CA ALA A 24 33.87 -5.56 7.03
C ALA A 24 32.49 -6.24 7.14
N LYS A 25 31.56 -5.64 7.90
CA LYS A 25 30.19 -6.14 8.01
C LYS A 25 29.37 -5.88 6.75
N ILE A 26 29.63 -4.75 6.08
CA ILE A 26 29.05 -4.46 4.77
C ILE A 26 29.51 -5.49 3.74
N VAL A 27 30.81 -5.73 3.62
CA VAL A 27 31.36 -6.73 2.68
C VAL A 27 30.80 -8.12 2.97
N SER A 28 30.77 -8.53 4.25
CA SER A 28 30.17 -9.81 4.65
C SER A 28 28.71 -9.90 4.21
N LYS A 29 27.92 -8.84 4.43
CA LYS A 29 26.49 -8.83 4.06
C LYS A 29 26.28 -8.87 2.55
N ILE A 30 27.18 -8.26 1.78
CA ILE A 30 27.12 -8.28 0.30
C ILE A 30 27.29 -9.70 -0.23
N VAL A 31 28.23 -10.46 0.34
CA VAL A 31 28.49 -11.86 -0.03
C VAL A 31 27.31 -12.77 0.29
N ASP A 32 26.47 -12.39 1.27
CA ASP A 32 25.27 -13.17 1.64
C ASP A 32 24.09 -12.97 0.67
N TYR A 33 24.13 -11.98 -0.24
CA TYR A 33 23.07 -11.81 -1.24
C TYR A 33 23.24 -12.80 -2.40
N GLY A 34 22.11 -13.26 -2.96
CA GLY A 34 22.11 -14.08 -4.17
C GLY A 34 22.50 -13.31 -5.42
N ASP A 35 22.92 -14.02 -6.46
CA ASP A 35 23.35 -13.45 -7.75
C ASP A 35 22.22 -12.68 -8.47
N ASP A 36 20.97 -12.89 -8.08
CA ASP A 36 19.77 -12.20 -8.58
C ASP A 36 19.54 -10.82 -7.93
N VAL A 37 20.36 -10.43 -6.95
CA VAL A 37 20.23 -9.18 -6.20
C VAL A 37 21.30 -8.19 -6.62
N ALA A 38 20.89 -7.10 -7.26
CA ALA A 38 21.78 -5.98 -7.53
C ALA A 38 22.00 -5.17 -6.24
N VAL A 39 23.25 -4.72 -6.03
CA VAL A 39 23.68 -4.05 -4.78
C VAL A 39 24.34 -2.71 -5.08
N LYS A 40 23.99 -1.68 -4.30
CA LYS A 40 24.71 -0.39 -4.25
C LYS A 40 25.06 -0.05 -2.80
N VAL A 41 26.24 0.51 -2.58
CA VAL A 41 26.72 0.93 -1.26
C VAL A 41 26.89 2.44 -1.24
N GLN A 42 26.46 3.08 -0.16
CA GLN A 42 26.68 4.50 0.05
C GLN A 42 27.20 4.74 1.47
N LYS A 43 28.16 5.64 1.61
CA LYS A 43 28.62 6.14 2.92
C LYS A 43 27.82 7.38 3.28
N TYR A 44 27.42 7.48 4.55
CA TYR A 44 26.91 8.68 5.17
C TYR A 44 27.89 9.15 6.25
N ASP A 45 27.98 10.47 6.43
CA ASP A 45 28.80 11.14 7.43
C ASP A 45 27.88 12.18 8.11
N ILE A 46 27.18 11.74 9.18
CA ILE A 46 26.18 12.54 9.89
C ILE A 46 26.68 12.85 11.31
N ASP A 47 26.38 11.98 12.28
CA ASP A 47 26.96 12.06 13.63
C ASP A 47 28.18 11.13 13.70
N GLU A 48 28.02 9.90 13.21
CA GLU A 48 29.10 8.94 13.02
C GLU A 48 29.11 8.45 11.56
N PRO A 49 30.28 8.10 10.99
CA PRO A 49 30.33 7.57 9.65
C PRO A 49 29.74 6.15 9.61
N PHE A 50 28.78 5.93 8.72
CA PHE A 50 28.21 4.61 8.48
C PHE A 50 27.99 4.33 7.00
N TYR A 51 27.77 3.07 6.69
CA TYR A 51 27.54 2.59 5.34
C TYR A 51 26.16 1.97 5.27
N VAL A 52 25.48 2.21 4.16
CA VAL A 52 24.22 1.57 3.84
C VAL A 52 24.37 0.69 2.61
N ILE A 53 23.57 -0.36 2.57
CA ILE A 53 23.38 -1.20 1.39
C ILE A 53 21.97 -0.95 0.86
N TYR A 54 21.90 -0.60 -0.42
CA TYR A 54 20.68 -0.60 -1.20
C TYR A 54 20.63 -1.84 -2.10
N THR A 55 19.47 -2.46 -2.19
CA THR A 55 19.25 -3.65 -3.04
C THR A 55 18.09 -3.43 -4.02
N SER A 56 18.18 -4.10 -5.16
CA SER A 56 17.10 -4.25 -6.14
C SER A 56 17.08 -5.70 -6.63
N ARG A 57 15.90 -6.28 -6.82
CA ARG A 57 15.74 -7.59 -7.47
C ARG A 57 15.30 -7.36 -8.91
N VAL A 58 15.97 -8.02 -9.86
CA VAL A 58 15.66 -7.89 -11.28
C VAL A 58 14.46 -8.79 -11.59
N GLY A 59 13.30 -8.21 -11.91
CA GLY A 59 12.12 -8.98 -12.35
C GLY A 59 10.85 -8.12 -12.45
N GLY A 60 10.43 -7.82 -13.67
CA GLY A 60 9.14 -7.19 -13.99
C GLY A 60 8.86 -7.34 -15.48
N GLY A 61 7.60 -7.58 -15.85
CA GLY A 61 7.11 -7.71 -17.22
C GLY A 61 5.77 -6.96 -17.38
N PRO A 62 5.28 -6.73 -18.60
CA PRO A 62 4.04 -5.96 -18.81
C PRO A 62 2.79 -6.64 -18.19
N VAL A 63 1.86 -5.87 -17.58
CA VAL A 63 0.61 -6.37 -16.95
C VAL A 63 -0.25 -7.16 -17.94
N GLN A 64 -0.21 -6.78 -19.22
CA GLN A 64 -1.05 -7.35 -20.29
C GLN A 64 -0.80 -8.86 -20.52
N GLU A 65 0.30 -9.41 -20.00
CA GLU A 65 0.63 -10.84 -20.08
C GLU A 65 0.19 -11.66 -18.84
N ILE A 66 -0.40 -11.03 -17.81
CA ILE A 66 -0.90 -11.74 -16.62
C ILE A 66 -2.13 -12.56 -17.03
N ASP A 67 -1.97 -13.89 -17.14
CA ASP A 67 -3.10 -14.81 -17.29
C ASP A 67 -3.91 -14.86 -15.98
N PHE A 68 -5.16 -14.38 -16.06
CA PHE A 68 -6.12 -14.44 -14.96
C PHE A 68 -6.99 -15.70 -15.05
N ASN A 69 -6.40 -16.84 -15.41
CA ASN A 69 -7.09 -18.12 -15.27
C ASN A 69 -7.15 -18.51 -13.78
N LEU A 70 -7.99 -17.81 -13.04
CA LEU A 70 -8.11 -17.89 -11.58
C LEU A 70 -9.10 -18.96 -11.11
N ASN A 71 -9.66 -19.76 -12.03
CA ASN A 71 -10.74 -20.68 -11.73
C ASN A 71 -10.37 -21.69 -10.65
N GLU A 72 -9.11 -22.16 -10.61
CA GLU A 72 -8.62 -23.08 -9.58
C GLU A 72 -8.53 -22.38 -8.22
N SER A 73 -7.77 -21.28 -8.11
CA SER A 73 -7.66 -20.50 -6.86
C SER A 73 -9.02 -20.01 -6.34
N LEU A 74 -9.92 -19.55 -7.21
CA LEU A 74 -11.26 -19.08 -6.83
C LEU A 74 -12.19 -20.23 -6.36
N SER A 75 -11.96 -21.46 -6.81
CA SER A 75 -12.74 -22.64 -6.43
C SER A 75 -12.41 -23.16 -5.03
N GLU A 76 -11.19 -22.87 -4.54
CA GLU A 76 -10.75 -23.22 -3.18
C GLU A 76 -11.25 -22.21 -2.13
N MET A 77 -11.72 -21.04 -2.54
CA MET A 77 -12.23 -20.00 -1.65
C MET A 77 -13.67 -20.28 -1.20
N SER A 78 -14.05 -19.73 -0.04
CA SER A 78 -15.48 -19.68 0.32
C SER A 78 -16.28 -18.89 -0.73
N ALA A 79 -17.56 -19.23 -0.90
CA ALA A 79 -18.41 -18.59 -1.92
C ALA A 79 -18.46 -17.06 -1.78
N ASP A 80 -18.49 -16.54 -0.55
CA ASP A 80 -18.50 -15.11 -0.28
C ASP A 80 -17.13 -14.46 -0.60
N ASN A 81 -16.02 -15.10 -0.21
CA ASN A 81 -14.68 -14.60 -0.56
C ASN A 81 -14.47 -14.58 -2.08
N SER A 82 -14.83 -15.67 -2.77
CA SER A 82 -14.73 -15.79 -4.22
C SER A 82 -15.54 -14.68 -4.93
N THR A 83 -16.78 -14.47 -4.50
CA THR A 83 -17.66 -13.41 -5.04
C THR A 83 -17.04 -12.02 -4.90
N ILE A 84 -16.54 -11.68 -3.71
CA ILE A 84 -15.95 -10.37 -3.43
C ILE A 84 -14.63 -10.19 -4.20
N ILE A 85 -13.78 -11.22 -4.25
CA ILE A 85 -12.48 -11.18 -4.93
C ILE A 85 -12.64 -11.04 -6.44
N VAL A 86 -13.59 -11.73 -7.06
CA VAL A 86 -13.89 -11.55 -8.49
C VAL A 86 -14.21 -10.09 -8.78
N ARG A 87 -15.09 -9.44 -7.98
CA ARG A 87 -15.38 -8.02 -8.16
C ARG A 87 -14.18 -7.11 -7.90
N LEU A 88 -13.38 -7.39 -6.89
CA LEU A 88 -12.15 -6.65 -6.63
C LEU A 88 -11.21 -6.68 -7.85
N LEU A 89 -11.06 -7.83 -8.48
CA LEU A 89 -10.21 -8.00 -9.66
C LEU A 89 -10.79 -7.31 -10.91
N GLU A 90 -12.12 -7.29 -11.06
CA GLU A 90 -12.79 -6.49 -12.09
C GLU A 90 -12.57 -4.99 -11.88
N ILE A 91 -12.70 -4.49 -10.64
CA ILE A 91 -12.39 -3.10 -10.28
C ILE A 91 -10.94 -2.77 -10.61
N TYR A 92 -10.00 -3.64 -10.22
CA TYR A 92 -8.58 -3.46 -10.53
C TYR A 92 -8.34 -3.39 -12.04
N ARG A 93 -8.90 -4.32 -12.83
CA ARG A 93 -8.76 -4.32 -14.29
C ARG A 93 -9.33 -3.07 -14.94
N ALA A 94 -10.51 -2.62 -14.49
CA ALA A 94 -11.12 -1.38 -15.00
C ALA A 94 -10.22 -0.16 -14.74
N LEU A 95 -9.62 -0.08 -13.54
CA LEU A 95 -8.68 0.98 -13.20
C LEU A 95 -7.39 0.94 -14.03
N ILE A 96 -6.86 -0.24 -14.33
CA ILE A 96 -5.68 -0.35 -15.20
C ILE A 96 -6.03 0.10 -16.62
N ALA A 97 -7.15 -0.35 -17.18
CA ALA A 97 -7.59 0.08 -18.50
C ALA A 97 -7.78 1.60 -18.58
N GLN A 98 -8.39 2.20 -17.54
CA GLN A 98 -8.54 3.65 -17.44
C GLN A 98 -7.19 4.37 -17.33
N ASN A 99 -6.26 3.87 -16.50
CA ASN A 99 -4.92 4.46 -16.39
C ASN A 99 -4.15 4.37 -17.72
N GLU A 100 -4.27 3.27 -18.47
CA GLU A 100 -3.64 3.14 -19.79
C GLU A 100 -4.22 4.15 -20.80
N GLU A 101 -5.53 4.42 -20.71
CA GLU A 101 -6.21 5.44 -21.52
C GLU A 101 -5.79 6.87 -21.12
N GLU A 102 -5.64 7.14 -19.82
CA GLU A 102 -5.24 8.45 -19.28
C GLU A 102 -3.75 8.75 -19.48
N GLU A 103 -2.86 7.77 -19.27
CA GLU A 103 -1.39 7.94 -19.28
C GLU A 103 -0.74 7.54 -20.62
N GLY A 104 -1.54 7.06 -21.60
CA GLY A 104 -1.10 6.72 -22.96
C GLY A 104 -0.05 5.60 -23.07
N THR A 105 0.27 4.94 -21.96
CA THR A 105 1.29 3.89 -21.86
C THR A 105 0.78 2.71 -21.03
N PRO A 106 1.11 1.45 -21.39
CA PRO A 106 0.73 0.29 -20.60
C PRO A 106 1.26 0.38 -19.17
N VAL A 107 0.41 0.09 -18.18
CA VAL A 107 0.87 0.04 -16.79
C VAL A 107 1.78 -1.18 -16.64
N GLU A 108 3.02 -0.99 -16.20
CA GLU A 108 3.95 -2.11 -15.98
C GLU A 108 3.65 -2.86 -14.68
N ALA A 109 3.71 -4.20 -14.72
CA ALA A 109 3.53 -5.06 -13.55
C ALA A 109 4.91 -5.40 -13.01
N TYR A 110 5.21 -4.95 -11.78
CA TYR A 110 6.46 -5.38 -11.15
C TYR A 110 6.36 -6.79 -10.54
N LYS A 111 5.19 -7.44 -10.58
CA LYS A 111 4.96 -8.83 -10.14
C LYS A 111 3.64 -9.40 -10.71
N ASN A 112 3.36 -10.68 -10.46
CA ASN A 112 2.03 -11.27 -10.68
C ASN A 112 1.07 -10.94 -9.53
N ILE A 113 -0.24 -11.03 -9.78
CA ILE A 113 -1.27 -10.95 -8.72
C ILE A 113 -1.11 -12.15 -7.80
N ASP A 114 -1.02 -11.89 -6.50
CA ASP A 114 -0.99 -12.93 -5.47
C ASP A 114 -2.42 -13.29 -5.07
N VAL A 115 -3.07 -14.11 -5.90
CA VAL A 115 -4.51 -14.41 -5.81
C VAL A 115 -4.82 -15.20 -4.55
N ASP A 116 -3.94 -16.13 -4.19
CA ASP A 116 -4.07 -16.97 -2.99
C ASP A 116 -3.93 -16.15 -1.70
N ALA A 117 -3.31 -14.96 -1.79
CA ALA A 117 -3.23 -13.99 -0.70
C ALA A 117 -4.47 -13.07 -0.60
N LEU A 118 -5.35 -13.00 -1.61
CA LEU A 118 -6.52 -12.11 -1.55
C LEU A 118 -7.56 -12.50 -0.49
N PRO A 119 -7.85 -13.79 -0.21
CA PRO A 119 -8.76 -14.18 0.88
C PRO A 119 -8.36 -13.61 2.24
N ASP A 120 -7.06 -13.55 2.53
CA ASP A 120 -6.54 -12.97 3.77
C ASP A 120 -6.97 -11.51 3.97
N VAL A 121 -7.21 -10.74 2.89
CA VAL A 121 -7.70 -9.36 2.98
C VAL A 121 -9.09 -9.35 3.63
N LEU A 122 -9.96 -10.27 3.22
CA LEU A 122 -11.34 -10.36 3.70
C LEU A 122 -11.42 -11.01 5.07
N ASP A 123 -10.57 -12.02 5.32
CA ASP A 123 -10.58 -12.78 6.56
C ASP A 123 -9.95 -12.02 7.73
N ARG A 124 -9.05 -11.06 7.45
CA ARG A 124 -8.49 -10.14 8.47
C ARG A 124 -9.33 -8.89 8.68
N THR A 125 -10.31 -8.64 7.82
CA THR A 125 -11.19 -7.49 7.98
C THR A 125 -12.17 -7.75 9.11
N SER A 126 -12.18 -6.86 10.11
CA SER A 126 -13.29 -6.80 11.06
C SER A 126 -14.49 -6.17 10.37
N TRP A 127 -15.57 -6.94 10.24
CA TRP A 127 -16.84 -6.53 9.61
C TRP A 127 -17.84 -5.92 10.62
N GLU A 128 -17.38 -5.63 11.83
CA GLU A 128 -18.16 -4.98 12.90
C GLU A 128 -18.05 -3.44 12.78
N GLY A 129 -18.99 -2.70 13.38
CA GLY A 129 -18.94 -1.23 13.42
C GLY A 129 -19.72 -0.53 12.30
N SER A 130 -19.33 0.69 11.98
CA SER A 130 -20.01 1.50 10.97
C SER A 130 -19.62 1.13 9.53
N ALA A 131 -20.33 1.69 8.55
CA ALA A 131 -19.99 1.53 7.15
C ALA A 131 -18.61 2.11 6.81
N THR A 132 -18.23 3.22 7.46
CA THR A 132 -16.91 3.83 7.27
C THR A 132 -15.80 2.98 7.90
N ASP A 133 -16.06 2.36 9.06
CA ASP A 133 -15.15 1.42 9.70
C ASP A 133 -14.79 0.25 8.77
N VAL A 134 -15.82 -0.44 8.26
CA VAL A 134 -15.63 -1.63 7.42
C VAL A 134 -14.96 -1.27 6.10
N ALA A 135 -15.37 -0.16 5.47
CA ALA A 135 -14.76 0.31 4.22
C ALA A 135 -13.27 0.69 4.40
N GLY A 136 -12.94 1.40 5.48
CA GLY A 136 -11.57 1.78 5.81
C GLY A 136 -10.68 0.55 6.09
N ARG A 137 -11.21 -0.45 6.80
CA ARG A 137 -10.54 -1.73 7.06
C ARG A 137 -10.28 -2.54 5.79
N LEU A 138 -11.26 -2.62 4.89
CA LEU A 138 -11.09 -3.28 3.59
C LEU A 138 -9.96 -2.64 2.79
N ALA A 139 -9.94 -1.30 2.70
CA ALA A 139 -8.88 -0.55 2.04
C ALA A 139 -7.51 -0.78 2.69
N SER A 140 -7.45 -0.66 4.03
CA SER A 140 -6.23 -0.87 4.81
C SER A 140 -5.64 -2.27 4.57
N ASN A 141 -6.47 -3.32 4.70
CA ASN A 141 -6.04 -4.70 4.53
C ASN A 141 -5.61 -5.02 3.10
N LEU A 142 -6.28 -4.48 2.09
CA LEU A 142 -5.87 -4.63 0.70
C LEU A 142 -4.47 -4.05 0.47
N ILE A 143 -4.23 -2.84 0.95
CA ILE A 143 -2.95 -2.13 0.81
C ILE A 143 -1.84 -2.83 1.62
N LEU A 144 -2.12 -3.26 2.85
CA LEU A 144 -1.16 -3.96 3.71
C LEU A 144 -0.75 -5.32 3.13
N LYS A 145 -1.71 -6.05 2.58
CA LYS A 145 -1.46 -7.34 1.92
C LYS A 145 -0.71 -7.16 0.61
N HIS A 146 -0.97 -6.05 -0.08
CA HIS A 146 -0.28 -5.65 -1.30
C HIS A 146 -0.30 -6.77 -2.34
N ALA A 147 -1.45 -7.44 -2.50
CA ALA A 147 -1.60 -8.60 -3.38
C ALA A 147 -1.59 -8.22 -4.86
N LEU A 148 -1.95 -6.97 -5.19
CA LEU A 148 -1.99 -6.46 -6.55
C LEU A 148 -0.59 -5.99 -7.00
N PRO A 149 -0.27 -6.12 -8.29
CA PRO A 149 1.07 -5.85 -8.81
C PRO A 149 1.34 -4.38 -9.06
N ASN A 150 0.36 -3.50 -8.90
CA ASN A 150 0.47 -2.05 -8.85
C ASN A 150 -0.90 -1.52 -8.39
N ALA A 151 -1.09 -0.20 -8.40
CA ALA A 151 -2.38 0.46 -8.16
C ALA A 151 -3.14 0.09 -6.85
N ASN A 152 -2.51 -0.57 -5.86
CA ASN A 152 -3.17 -0.99 -4.61
C ASN A 152 -3.95 0.14 -3.93
N HIS A 153 -3.40 1.35 -3.87
CA HIS A 153 -4.09 2.54 -3.35
C HIS A 153 -5.30 2.96 -4.20
N ARG A 154 -5.16 3.04 -5.54
CA ARG A 154 -6.27 3.36 -6.46
C ARG A 154 -7.40 2.32 -6.33
N THR A 155 -7.05 1.03 -6.28
CA THR A 155 -8.02 -0.05 -6.11
C THR A 155 -8.69 -0.03 -4.75
N ALA A 156 -7.98 0.31 -3.68
CA ALA A 156 -8.56 0.45 -2.34
C ALA A 156 -9.61 1.59 -2.30
N VAL A 157 -9.33 2.74 -2.91
CA VAL A 157 -10.28 3.85 -3.03
C VAL A 157 -11.52 3.44 -3.82
N ALA A 158 -11.36 2.73 -4.93
CA ALA A 158 -12.48 2.21 -5.71
C ALA A 158 -13.29 1.15 -4.94
N LEU A 159 -12.62 0.29 -4.16
CA LEU A 159 -13.26 -0.69 -3.29
C LEU A 159 -14.12 -0.02 -2.20
N ILE A 160 -13.65 1.08 -1.60
CA ILE A 160 -14.44 1.88 -0.65
C ILE A 160 -15.73 2.36 -1.32
N GLN A 161 -15.63 2.99 -2.49
CA GLN A 161 -16.83 3.46 -3.20
C GLN A 161 -17.77 2.31 -3.54
N PHE A 162 -17.21 1.19 -4.01
CA PHE A 162 -18.01 0.02 -4.36
C PHE A 162 -18.78 -0.53 -3.15
N TYR A 163 -18.12 -0.65 -1.99
CA TYR A 163 -18.73 -1.08 -0.73
C TYR A 163 -19.80 -0.10 -0.26
N LEU A 164 -19.50 1.19 -0.16
CA LEU A 164 -20.46 2.19 0.32
C LEU A 164 -21.69 2.31 -0.59
N ARG A 165 -21.54 2.10 -1.91
CA ARG A 165 -22.67 2.03 -2.83
C ARG A 165 -23.64 0.87 -2.60
N ARG A 166 -23.24 -0.13 -1.82
CA ARG A 166 -24.14 -1.23 -1.40
C ARG A 166 -25.07 -0.82 -0.25
N LEU A 167 -24.71 0.25 0.46
CA LEU A 167 -25.49 0.86 1.54
C LEU A 167 -26.27 2.08 1.02
N ASN A 168 -25.63 2.93 0.22
CA ASN A 168 -26.24 4.10 -0.42
C ASN A 168 -25.90 4.13 -1.93
N PRO A 169 -26.83 3.73 -2.83
CA PRO A 169 -26.57 3.64 -4.27
C PRO A 169 -26.09 4.93 -4.94
N ASP A 170 -26.47 6.09 -4.37
CA ASP A 170 -26.18 7.43 -4.86
C ASP A 170 -24.82 7.96 -4.35
N PHE A 171 -24.16 7.22 -3.45
CA PHE A 171 -22.82 7.56 -3.01
C PHE A 171 -21.83 7.54 -4.19
N ALA A 172 -21.09 8.63 -4.35
CA ALA A 172 -19.93 8.71 -5.21
C ALA A 172 -18.77 9.24 -4.37
N MET A 173 -17.58 8.69 -4.59
CA MET A 173 -16.37 9.24 -3.99
C MET A 173 -16.22 10.70 -4.46
N PRO A 174 -15.87 11.65 -3.57
CA PRO A 174 -15.47 12.99 -4.02
C PRO A 174 -14.37 12.87 -5.06
N GLU A 175 -14.22 13.87 -5.93
CA GLU A 175 -13.10 13.87 -6.87
C GLU A 175 -11.79 13.63 -6.12
N THR A 176 -11.05 12.63 -6.59
CA THR A 176 -9.81 12.19 -5.93
C THR A 176 -8.56 12.56 -6.73
N SER A 177 -8.70 12.81 -8.03
CA SER A 177 -7.62 13.28 -8.91
C SER A 177 -7.92 14.67 -9.48
N VAL A 178 -6.88 15.29 -10.02
CA VAL A 178 -6.90 16.55 -10.76
C VAL A 178 -5.96 16.43 -11.95
N GLU A 179 -6.39 16.91 -13.11
CA GLU A 179 -5.54 17.02 -14.30
C GLU A 179 -4.43 18.04 -14.03
N THR A 180 -3.17 17.61 -14.14
CA THR A 180 -2.00 18.46 -13.92
C THR A 180 -1.41 18.99 -15.22
N ASP A 181 -1.54 18.22 -16.30
CA ASP A 181 -1.25 18.63 -17.68
C ASP A 181 -2.08 17.74 -18.66
N PRO A 182 -2.09 18.02 -19.98
CA PRO A 182 -2.96 17.33 -20.93
C PRO A 182 -2.79 15.80 -21.03
N GLU A 183 -1.70 15.25 -20.48
CA GLU A 183 -1.39 13.82 -20.50
C GLU A 183 -1.14 13.26 -19.09
N SER A 184 -1.46 14.02 -18.02
CA SER A 184 -1.18 13.58 -16.65
C SER A 184 -2.22 14.02 -15.62
N TYR A 185 -2.48 13.12 -14.67
CA TYR A 185 -3.34 13.32 -13.52
C TYR A 185 -2.56 13.06 -12.22
N ASP A 186 -2.78 13.90 -11.21
CA ASP A 186 -2.27 13.69 -9.85
C ASP A 186 -3.43 13.56 -8.86
N TRP A 187 -3.16 12.96 -7.71
CA TRP A 187 -4.10 12.94 -6.61
C TRP A 187 -4.30 14.36 -6.08
N ARG A 188 -5.56 14.67 -5.72
CA ARG A 188 -5.87 15.89 -4.98
C ARG A 188 -5.15 15.87 -3.64
N GLU A 189 -4.76 17.06 -3.17
CA GLU A 189 -3.95 17.28 -1.96
C GLU A 189 -4.46 16.48 -0.76
N TRP A 190 -5.76 16.56 -0.48
CA TRP A 190 -6.38 15.85 0.65
C TRP A 190 -6.21 14.33 0.55
N VAL A 191 -6.27 13.72 -0.64
CA VAL A 191 -6.03 12.29 -0.82
C VAL A 191 -4.54 11.97 -0.71
N ASN A 192 -3.69 12.85 -1.23
CA ASN A 192 -2.24 12.71 -1.21
C ASN A 192 -1.69 12.65 0.21
N GLU A 193 -2.28 13.37 1.17
CA GLU A 193 -1.93 13.29 2.60
C GLU A 193 -2.07 11.86 3.14
N TYR A 194 -3.23 11.22 2.93
CA TYR A 194 -3.49 9.84 3.37
C TYR A 194 -2.62 8.82 2.62
N ILE A 195 -2.44 8.98 1.31
CA ILE A 195 -1.59 8.09 0.52
C ILE A 195 -0.13 8.17 0.99
N ASN A 196 0.37 9.36 1.27
CA ASN A 196 1.72 9.57 1.76
C ASN A 196 1.89 9.00 3.16
N GLU A 197 0.95 9.23 4.07
CA GLU A 197 1.02 8.65 5.41
C GLU A 197 0.92 7.12 5.39
N SER A 198 0.02 6.55 4.58
CA SER A 198 -0.06 5.11 4.33
C SER A 198 1.29 4.55 3.89
N LYS A 199 1.95 5.22 2.94
CA LYS A 199 3.29 4.87 2.46
C LYS A 199 4.37 4.94 3.57
N ARG A 200 4.29 5.91 4.48
CA ARG A 200 5.20 6.03 5.64
C ARG A 200 4.98 4.87 6.60
N LEU A 201 3.75 4.66 7.06
CA LEU A 201 3.35 3.57 7.95
C LEU A 201 3.78 2.20 7.40
N LEU A 202 3.52 1.92 6.13
CA LEU A 202 3.93 0.67 5.48
C LEU A 202 5.44 0.45 5.53
N THR A 203 6.22 1.52 5.39
CA THR A 203 7.68 1.46 5.36
C THR A 203 8.24 1.29 6.75
N VAL A 204 7.80 2.09 7.71
CA VAL A 204 8.19 1.98 9.13
C VAL A 204 7.81 0.61 9.68
N ARG A 205 6.59 0.14 9.39
CA ARG A 205 6.12 -1.21 9.77
C ARG A 205 7.10 -2.32 9.39
N ARG A 206 7.66 -2.27 8.17
CA ARG A 206 8.58 -3.28 7.65
C ARG A 206 10.03 -3.09 8.10
N LYS A 207 10.43 -1.85 8.41
CA LYS A 207 11.84 -1.46 8.55
C LYS A 207 12.16 -0.82 9.90
N ASN A 208 11.28 -0.94 10.91
CA ASN A 208 11.44 -0.31 12.23
C ASN A 208 12.84 -0.52 12.84
N VAL A 209 13.35 -1.75 12.92
CA VAL A 209 14.67 -2.05 13.50
C VAL A 209 15.79 -1.42 12.68
N LEU A 210 15.67 -1.46 11.36
CA LEU A 210 16.64 -0.82 10.47
C LEU A 210 16.67 0.70 10.69
N PHE A 211 15.49 1.31 10.88
CA PHE A 211 15.34 2.73 11.14
C PHE A 211 15.84 3.12 12.53
N LYS A 212 15.68 2.25 13.54
CA LYS A 212 16.32 2.42 14.84
C LYS A 212 17.84 2.53 14.71
N HIS A 213 18.46 1.69 13.88
CA HIS A 213 19.90 1.77 13.65
C HIS A 213 20.29 3.07 12.96
N LEU A 214 19.58 3.48 11.91
CA LEU A 214 19.82 4.78 11.26
C LEU A 214 19.68 5.94 12.25
N TYR A 215 18.66 5.90 13.10
CA TYR A 215 18.43 6.90 14.14
C TYR A 215 19.61 6.98 15.12
N SER A 216 20.12 5.81 15.54
CA SER A 216 21.30 5.72 16.41
C SER A 216 22.58 6.26 15.77
N PHE A 217 22.65 6.32 14.44
CA PHE A 217 23.77 6.92 13.69
C PHE A 217 23.55 8.39 13.31
N GLY A 218 22.51 9.03 13.88
CA GLY A 218 22.24 10.47 13.70
C GLY A 218 21.20 10.81 12.64
N ALA A 219 20.67 9.83 11.90
CA ALA A 219 19.58 10.09 10.97
C ALA A 219 18.31 10.52 11.73
N ARG A 220 17.57 11.46 11.16
CA ARG A 220 16.29 11.94 11.68
C ARG A 220 15.21 11.91 10.61
N THR A 221 15.56 12.06 9.35
CA THR A 221 14.61 11.96 8.23
C THR A 221 15.03 10.91 7.22
N LEU A 222 14.03 10.21 6.64
CA LEU A 222 14.21 9.32 5.50
C LEU A 222 13.38 9.75 4.29
N GLU A 223 14.01 9.90 3.13
CA GLU A 223 13.28 10.16 1.87
C GLU A 223 12.99 8.86 1.09
N ARG A 224 11.71 8.61 0.80
CA ARG A 224 11.26 7.62 -0.19
C ARG A 224 11.15 8.24 -1.59
N LYS A 225 10.99 7.39 -2.61
CA LYS A 225 10.65 7.84 -3.96
C LYS A 225 9.44 8.78 -3.95
N HIS A 226 9.41 9.74 -4.89
CA HIS A 226 8.42 10.81 -4.99
C HIS A 226 8.38 11.74 -3.77
N ALA A 227 9.55 12.05 -3.18
CA ALA A 227 9.70 13.03 -2.10
C ALA A 227 8.87 12.74 -0.83
N VAL A 228 8.47 11.48 -0.60
CA VAL A 228 7.77 11.09 0.63
C VAL A 228 8.80 11.00 1.76
N GLU A 229 8.89 12.05 2.56
CA GLU A 229 9.76 12.10 3.75
C GLU A 229 9.12 11.38 4.94
N ILE A 230 9.92 10.66 5.72
CA ILE A 230 9.57 10.01 6.99
C ILE A 230 10.42 10.68 8.08
N ASP A 231 9.80 11.40 9.00
CA ASP A 231 10.49 11.88 10.20
C ASP A 231 10.58 10.73 11.22
N LEU A 232 11.78 10.20 11.43
CA LEU A 232 12.04 9.11 12.37
C LEU A 232 11.73 9.46 13.82
N THR A 233 11.63 10.74 14.17
CA THR A 233 11.29 11.17 15.54
C THR A 233 9.81 10.99 15.88
N GLU A 234 8.95 10.84 14.87
CA GLU A 234 7.50 10.66 15.04
C GLU A 234 7.08 9.19 15.25
N TYR A 235 8.02 8.25 15.13
CA TYR A 235 7.75 6.82 15.16
C TYR A 235 8.48 6.11 16.30
N GLU A 236 7.82 5.10 16.88
CA GLU A 236 8.48 4.16 17.78
C GLU A 236 9.22 3.10 16.94
N LEU A 237 10.55 3.05 17.09
CA LEU A 237 11.44 2.24 16.26
C LEU A 237 12.03 1.03 17.00
N ASP A 238 11.80 0.91 18.30
CA ASP A 238 12.32 -0.17 19.15
C ASP A 238 11.28 -1.24 19.50
N MET A 239 10.35 -1.50 18.59
CA MET A 239 9.42 -2.62 18.69
C MET A 239 10.03 -3.91 18.13
N TYR A 240 9.65 -5.06 18.68
CA TYR A 240 9.92 -6.31 18.00
C TYR A 240 9.22 -6.33 16.63
N PRO A 241 9.80 -6.97 15.59
CA PRO A 241 9.19 -6.98 14.25
C PRO A 241 7.74 -7.50 14.20
N SER A 242 7.36 -8.42 15.09
CA SER A 242 5.98 -8.90 15.22
C SER A 242 5.05 -7.84 15.82
N GLU A 243 5.50 -7.08 16.81
CA GLU A 243 4.72 -6.02 17.47
C GLU A 243 4.53 -4.84 16.51
N ALA A 244 5.60 -4.40 15.85
CA ALA A 244 5.51 -3.34 14.85
C ALA A 244 4.57 -3.71 13.69
N LYS A 245 4.51 -4.99 13.31
CA LYS A 245 3.56 -5.47 12.29
C LYS A 245 2.10 -5.29 12.69
N ILE A 246 1.80 -5.35 13.99
CA ILE A 246 0.46 -5.16 14.55
C ILE A 246 0.20 -3.67 14.77
N ALA A 247 1.03 -3.00 15.57
CA ALA A 247 0.84 -1.60 15.93
C ALA A 247 0.73 -0.65 14.73
N TYR A 248 1.57 -0.85 13.70
CA TYR A 248 1.50 -0.04 12.48
C TYR A 248 0.44 -0.53 11.47
N ALA A 249 -0.10 -1.73 11.63
CA ALA A 249 -1.28 -2.14 10.87
C ALA A 249 -2.55 -1.49 11.45
N GLU A 250 -2.67 -1.41 12.78
CA GLU A 250 -3.76 -0.72 13.47
C GLU A 250 -3.76 0.77 13.12
N LYS A 251 -2.61 1.47 13.22
CA LYS A 251 -2.51 2.88 12.78
C LYS A 251 -2.88 3.07 11.31
N HIS A 252 -2.57 2.09 10.46
CA HIS A 252 -2.91 2.14 9.04
C HIS A 252 -4.41 1.92 8.82
N GLU A 253 -5.05 1.08 9.63
CA GLU A 253 -6.51 0.94 9.66
C GLU A 253 -7.18 2.26 10.06
N ASP A 254 -6.78 2.86 11.19
CA ASP A 254 -7.32 4.13 11.66
C ASP A 254 -7.18 5.24 10.61
N LEU A 255 -6.04 5.29 9.91
CA LEU A 255 -5.79 6.23 8.83
C LEU A 255 -6.83 6.09 7.71
N TRP A 256 -7.13 4.86 7.27
CA TRP A 256 -8.08 4.63 6.19
C TRP A 256 -9.53 4.75 6.65
N VAL A 257 -9.86 4.44 7.90
CA VAL A 257 -11.19 4.75 8.46
C VAL A 257 -11.41 6.27 8.45
N THR A 258 -10.43 7.04 8.92
CA THR A 258 -10.47 8.51 8.90
C THR A 258 -10.63 9.05 7.47
N PHE A 259 -9.88 8.51 6.51
CA PHE A 259 -10.03 8.85 5.10
C PHE A 259 -11.47 8.65 4.60
N VAL A 260 -12.07 7.51 4.94
CA VAL A 260 -13.44 7.20 4.51
C VAL A 260 -14.46 8.12 5.19
N GLU A 261 -14.31 8.41 6.48
CA GLU A 261 -15.17 9.36 7.19
C GLU A 261 -15.12 10.75 6.54
N GLU A 262 -13.92 11.24 6.24
CA GLU A 262 -13.77 12.53 5.57
C GLU A 262 -14.35 12.50 4.15
N ALA A 263 -14.19 11.39 3.43
CA ALA A 263 -14.75 11.21 2.10
C ALA A 263 -16.29 11.25 2.11
N VAL A 264 -16.96 10.59 3.06
CA VAL A 264 -18.43 10.61 3.16
C VAL A 264 -18.96 11.97 3.58
N GLU A 265 -18.24 12.71 4.44
CA GLU A 265 -18.57 14.09 4.78
C GLU A 265 -18.47 15.01 3.56
N ARG A 266 -17.36 14.94 2.82
CA ARG A 266 -17.14 15.71 1.58
C ARG A 266 -18.16 15.39 0.50
N ALA A 267 -18.63 14.14 0.42
CA ALA A 267 -19.64 13.70 -0.53
C ALA A 267 -21.08 14.08 -0.14
N GLY A 268 -21.30 14.64 1.07
CA GLY A 268 -22.62 15.01 1.55
C GLY A 268 -23.45 13.84 2.12
N TYR A 269 -22.79 12.76 2.53
CA TYR A 269 -23.41 11.58 3.14
C TYR A 269 -22.85 11.27 4.54
N PRO A 270 -22.78 12.24 5.47
CA PRO A 270 -22.17 12.04 6.80
C PRO A 270 -22.88 10.97 7.63
N GLU A 271 -24.14 10.64 7.34
CA GLU A 271 -24.89 9.58 8.00
C GLU A 271 -24.27 8.19 7.84
N LEU A 272 -23.41 7.98 6.82
CA LEU A 272 -22.68 6.72 6.65
C LEU A 272 -21.69 6.43 7.78
N LYS A 273 -21.27 7.44 8.55
CA LYS A 273 -20.41 7.27 9.74
C LYS A 273 -21.12 6.52 10.87
N GLU A 274 -22.44 6.63 10.94
CA GLU A 274 -23.27 6.02 11.99
C GLU A 274 -24.08 4.82 11.46
N THR A 275 -24.16 4.67 10.14
CA THR A 275 -24.84 3.54 9.51
C THR A 275 -24.04 2.27 9.79
N SER A 276 -24.70 1.22 10.28
CA SER A 276 -24.05 -0.09 10.47
C SER A 276 -23.42 -0.59 9.18
N GLY A 277 -22.19 -1.09 9.28
CA GLY A 277 -21.53 -1.76 8.17
C GLY A 277 -22.26 -3.05 7.78
N LEU A 278 -22.18 -3.40 6.50
CA LEU A 278 -22.53 -4.73 6.01
C LEU A 278 -21.54 -5.75 6.57
N SER A 279 -22.05 -6.90 7.00
CA SER A 279 -21.26 -8.10 7.20
C SER A 279 -20.68 -8.61 5.88
N LYS A 280 -19.68 -9.51 5.95
CA LYS A 280 -19.09 -10.15 4.77
C LYS A 280 -20.14 -10.82 3.89
N ALA A 281 -21.08 -11.54 4.51
CA ALA A 281 -22.13 -12.27 3.81
C ALA A 281 -23.12 -11.32 3.11
N GLU A 282 -23.57 -10.27 3.79
CA GLU A 282 -24.48 -9.27 3.19
C GLU A 282 -23.82 -8.50 2.05
N PHE A 283 -22.53 -8.18 2.18
CA PHE A 283 -21.78 -7.56 1.10
C PHE A 283 -21.67 -8.49 -0.11
N ALA A 284 -21.32 -9.77 0.10
CA ALA A 284 -21.28 -10.76 -0.96
C ALA A 284 -22.66 -10.97 -1.63
N GLU A 285 -23.74 -11.01 -0.85
CA GLU A 285 -25.11 -11.11 -1.37
C GLU A 285 -25.48 -9.92 -2.26
N LYS A 286 -25.26 -8.69 -1.78
CA LYS A 286 -25.52 -7.46 -2.56
C LYS A 286 -24.65 -7.31 -3.80
N ILE A 287 -23.54 -8.05 -3.89
CA ILE A 287 -22.72 -8.18 -5.10
C ILE A 287 -23.32 -9.19 -6.07
N ARG A 288 -23.81 -10.33 -5.57
CA ARG A 288 -24.44 -11.38 -6.42
C ARG A 288 -25.65 -10.82 -7.15
N ASP A 289 -26.43 -9.97 -6.48
CA ASP A 289 -27.65 -9.34 -7.02
C ASP A 289 -27.39 -8.25 -8.08
N LEU A 290 -26.12 -7.93 -8.38
CA LEU A 290 -25.76 -7.04 -9.48
C LEU A 290 -25.81 -7.73 -10.86
N ASN A 291 -25.90 -9.06 -10.90
CA ASN A 291 -25.90 -9.86 -12.12
C ASN A 291 -27.30 -10.08 -12.68
#